data_AF-A0A2Z2N3B2-F1
#
_entry.id   AF-A0A2Z2N3B2-F1
#
_cell.length_a   1.000
_cell.length_b   1.000
_cell.length_c   1.000
_cell.angle_alpha   90.00
_cell.angle_beta   90.00
_cell.angle_gamma   90.00
#
_symmetry.space_group_name_H-M   'P 1'
#
loop_
_entity.id
_entity.type
_entity.pdbx_description
1 polymer ?
#
loop_
_entity_poly.entity_id
_entity_poly.type
_entity_poly.pdbx_seq_one_letter_code
_entity_poly.pdbx_strand_id
1 'polypeptide(L)'
;MIALLLHGNLQYAEIPKAKIGRVIERAYVPVLSALLKREIPFALNITGFTLELLPEDVLRLVREGIESGLVEITGTAYTHAILPLLPLDRAEAQIQRDREVKESLLEVSPRTGGRFSASSTSSTT
;
A
#
# COMPACT_ATOMS: atom_id res chain seq x y z
N MET A 1 -4.02 -2.10 23.91
CA MET A 1 -4.08 -2.56 22.51
C MET A 1 -3.01 -1.80 21.75
N ILE A 2 -2.09 -2.48 21.07
CA ILE A 2 -1.02 -1.85 20.28
C ILE A 2 -1.34 -2.13 18.81
N ALA A 3 -1.28 -1.11 17.97
CA ALA A 3 -1.46 -1.23 16.52
C ALA A 3 -0.21 -0.70 15.82
N LEU A 4 0.29 -1.46 14.84
CA LEU A 4 1.39 -1.05 13.99
C LEU A 4 0.86 -0.55 12.66
N LEU A 5 1.16 0.70 12.31
CA LEU A 5 0.88 1.27 11.00
C LEU A 5 2.21 1.67 10.36
N LEU A 6 2.51 1.08 9.21
CA LEU A 6 3.68 1.40 8.41
C LEU A 6 3.29 2.33 7.28
N HIS A 7 4.02 3.45 7.15
CA HIS A 7 3.82 4.39 6.06
C HIS A 7 4.92 4.24 5.01
N GLY A 8 4.55 3.92 3.77
CA GLY A 8 5.46 3.71 2.65
C GLY A 8 5.30 4.79 1.58
N ASN A 9 6.36 5.56 1.33
CA ASN A 9 6.41 6.57 0.29
C ASN A 9 7.81 6.66 -0.36
N LEU A 10 7.93 6.23 -1.62
CA LEU A 10 9.17 6.31 -2.39
C LEU A 10 9.36 7.66 -3.11
N GLN A 11 8.35 8.55 -3.13
CA GLN A 11 8.45 9.91 -3.69
C GLN A 11 9.05 10.92 -2.72
N TYR A 12 9.94 10.47 -1.84
CA TYR A 12 10.59 11.35 -0.89
C TYR A 12 11.72 12.13 -1.60
N ALA A 13 11.72 13.45 -1.47
CA ALA A 13 12.65 14.34 -2.18
C ALA A 13 14.12 13.99 -1.92
N GLU A 14 14.43 13.45 -0.73
CA GLU A 14 15.78 13.08 -0.32
C GLU A 14 16.24 11.71 -0.86
N ILE A 15 15.38 10.95 -1.53
CA ILE A 15 15.72 9.67 -2.14
C ILE A 15 16.03 9.90 -3.63
N PRO A 16 17.31 9.82 -4.05
CA PRO A 16 17.65 9.84 -5.47
C PRO A 16 16.97 8.66 -6.17
N LYS A 17 16.41 8.87 -7.37
CA LYS A 17 15.73 7.81 -8.14
C LYS A 17 16.56 6.54 -8.29
N ALA A 18 17.87 6.68 -8.54
CA ALA A 18 18.82 5.57 -8.66
C ALA A 18 18.98 4.75 -7.36
N LYS A 19 18.59 5.28 -6.20
CA LYS A 19 18.64 4.60 -4.91
C LYS A 19 17.32 3.95 -4.50
N ILE A 20 16.22 4.13 -5.26
CA ILE A 20 14.91 3.56 -4.94
C ILE A 20 15.00 2.03 -4.75
N GLY A 21 15.64 1.32 -5.68
CA GLY A 21 15.80 -0.15 -5.55
C GLY A 21 16.50 -0.55 -4.25
N ARG A 22 17.52 0.21 -3.82
CA ARG A 22 18.22 -0.04 -2.55
C ARG A 22 17.34 0.23 -1.32
N VAL A 23 16.42 1.21 -1.40
CA VAL A 23 15.45 1.45 -0.32
C VAL A 23 14.48 0.28 -0.23
N ILE A 24 13.98 -0.22 -1.36
CA ILE A 24 13.09 -1.39 -1.39
C ILE A 24 13.80 -2.61 -0.78
N GLU A 25 15.02 -2.90 -1.23
CA GLU A 25 15.83 -4.03 -0.76
C GLU A 25 16.15 -3.96 0.74
N ARG A 26 16.47 -2.76 1.25
CA ARG A 26 16.94 -2.59 2.64
C ARG A 26 15.87 -2.24 3.66
N ALA A 27 14.72 -1.71 3.23
CA ALA A 27 13.66 -1.26 4.13
C ALA A 27 12.36 -2.06 3.91
N TYR A 28 11.86 -2.13 2.68
CA TYR A 28 10.55 -2.75 2.43
C TYR A 28 10.63 -4.28 2.58
N VAL A 29 11.54 -4.93 1.85
CA VAL A 29 11.67 -6.40 1.86
C VAL A 29 11.89 -6.95 3.28
N PRO A 30 12.86 -6.44 4.07
CA PRO A 30 13.15 -7.04 5.37
C PRO A 30 12.04 -6.83 6.39
N VAL A 31 11.41 -5.65 6.39
CA VAL A 31 10.33 -5.33 7.35
C VAL A 31 9.08 -6.15 7.04
N LEU A 32 8.62 -6.15 5.78
CA LEU A 32 7.43 -6.91 5.38
C LEU A 32 7.65 -8.41 5.65
N SER A 33 8.78 -8.97 5.20
CA SER A 33 9.09 -10.38 5.39
C SER A 33 9.19 -10.76 6.87
N ALA A 34 9.79 -9.91 7.71
CA ALA A 34 9.93 -10.20 9.14
C ALA A 34 8.59 -10.20 9.87
N LEU A 35 7.70 -9.26 9.56
CA LEU A 35 6.37 -9.18 10.16
C LEU A 35 5.50 -10.36 9.73
N LEU A 36 5.48 -10.68 8.43
CA LEU A 36 4.72 -11.82 7.89
C LEU A 36 5.22 -13.14 8.46
N LYS A 37 6.54 -13.37 8.49
CA LYS A 37 7.14 -14.59 9.05
C LYS A 37 6.84 -14.80 10.54
N ARG A 38 6.63 -13.70 11.28
CA ARG A 38 6.29 -13.73 12.71
C ARG A 38 4.79 -13.67 12.95
N GLU A 39 3.99 -13.69 11.89
CA GLU A 39 2.52 -13.58 11.93
C GLU A 39 2.06 -12.36 12.74
N ILE A 40 2.81 -11.25 12.65
CA ILE A 40 2.47 -9.99 13.33
C ILE A 40 1.55 -9.20 12.41
N PRO A 41 0.28 -8.94 12.78
CA PRO A 41 -0.62 -8.15 11.97
C PRO A 41 -0.26 -6.66 11.98
N PHE A 42 -0.38 -5.99 10.84
CA PHE A 42 -0.10 -4.56 10.71
C PHE A 42 -0.94 -3.90 9.61
N ALA A 43 -1.11 -2.59 9.74
CA ALA A 43 -1.68 -1.76 8.69
C ALA A 43 -0.55 -1.20 7.79
N LEU A 44 -0.77 -1.23 6.49
CA LEU A 44 0.15 -0.68 5.49
C LEU A 44 -0.51 0.51 4.78
N ASN A 45 0.00 1.71 5.07
CA ASN A 45 -0.35 2.94 4.39
C ASN A 45 0.70 3.25 3.34
N ILE A 46 0.46 2.78 2.12
CA ILE A 46 1.38 2.93 0.99
C ILE A 46 0.69 3.69 -0.13
N THR A 47 1.40 4.61 -0.78
CA THR A 47 0.84 5.41 -1.89
C THR A 47 0.72 4.57 -3.15
N GLY A 48 -0.31 4.79 -3.94
CA GLY A 48 -0.47 4.13 -5.25
C GLY A 48 0.77 4.29 -6.14
N PHE A 49 1.39 5.48 -6.17
CA PHE A 49 2.62 5.67 -6.93
C PHE A 49 3.77 4.79 -6.41
N THR A 50 3.89 4.62 -5.09
CA THR A 50 4.90 3.73 -4.50
C THR A 50 4.65 2.28 -4.92
N LEU A 51 3.40 1.82 -4.92
CA LEU A 51 3.04 0.47 -5.37
C LEU A 51 3.44 0.21 -6.82
N GLU A 52 3.22 1.18 -7.72
CA GLU A 52 3.62 1.07 -9.14
C GLU A 52 5.15 0.94 -9.33
N LEU A 53 5.95 1.33 -8.34
CA LEU A 53 7.41 1.19 -8.35
C LEU A 53 7.93 -0.07 -7.66
N LEU A 54 7.08 -0.78 -6.90
CA LEU A 54 7.52 -1.99 -6.23
C LEU A 54 7.70 -3.13 -7.25
N PRO A 55 8.74 -3.95 -7.10
CA PRO A 55 8.90 -5.14 -7.92
C PRO A 55 7.82 -6.18 -7.56
N GLU A 56 7.51 -7.05 -8.53
CA GLU A 56 6.41 -8.02 -8.43
C GLU A 56 6.54 -8.99 -7.24
N ASP A 57 7.77 -9.34 -6.85
CA ASP A 57 8.01 -10.18 -5.69
C ASP A 57 7.59 -9.50 -4.38
N VAL A 58 7.78 -8.19 -4.24
CA VAL A 58 7.29 -7.42 -3.10
C VAL A 58 5.78 -7.24 -3.15
N LEU A 59 5.20 -7.00 -4.33
CA LEU A 59 3.74 -6.93 -4.49
C LEU A 59 3.08 -8.25 -4.10
N ARG A 60 3.66 -9.39 -4.51
CA ARG A 60 3.20 -10.72 -4.11
C ARG A 60 3.25 -10.93 -2.60
N LEU A 61 4.33 -10.53 -1.92
CA LEU A 61 4.41 -10.59 -0.45
C LEU A 61 3.29 -9.80 0.23
N VAL A 62 2.96 -8.62 -0.31
CA VAL A 62 1.85 -7.81 0.22
C VAL A 62 0.52 -8.52 0.00
N ARG A 63 0.27 -9.08 -1.19
CA ARG A 63 -0.95 -9.85 -1.50
C ARG A 63 -1.12 -11.07 -0.61
N GLU A 64 -0.08 -11.87 -0.41
CA GLU A 64 -0.07 -13.02 0.51
C GLU A 64 -0.38 -12.58 1.96
N GLY A 65 0.19 -11.45 2.38
CA GLY A 65 -0.09 -10.86 3.69
C GLY A 65 -1.55 -10.42 3.87
N ILE A 66 -2.16 -9.91 2.81
CA ILE A 66 -3.58 -9.52 2.80
C ILE A 66 -4.47 -10.77 2.85
N GLU A 67 -4.18 -11.78 2.03
CA GLU A 67 -4.95 -13.03 1.96
C GLU A 67 -4.94 -13.78 3.30
N SER A 68 -3.80 -13.77 3.99
CA SER A 68 -3.65 -14.35 5.33
C SER A 68 -4.23 -13.48 6.47
N GLY A 69 -4.74 -12.28 6.17
CA GLY A 69 -5.30 -11.37 7.17
C GLY A 69 -4.26 -10.67 8.06
N LEU A 70 -2.97 -10.78 7.74
CA LEU A 70 -1.89 -10.13 8.47
C LEU A 70 -1.65 -8.68 8.02
N VAL A 71 -2.06 -8.33 6.80
CA VAL A 71 -1.87 -6.98 6.24
C VAL A 71 -3.22 -6.34 5.98
N GLU A 72 -3.47 -5.22 6.66
CA GLU A 72 -4.58 -4.33 6.35
C GLU A 72 -4.06 -3.17 5.48
N ILE A 73 -4.53 -3.08 4.22
CA ILE A 73 -4.19 -1.94 3.36
C ILE A 73 -5.07 -0.74 3.74
N THR A 74 -4.49 0.46 3.79
CA THR A 74 -5.21 1.70 4.10
C THR A 74 -5.18 2.67 2.92
N GLY A 75 -6.17 3.56 2.83
CA GLY A 75 -6.25 4.62 1.81
C GLY A 75 -5.28 5.77 2.05
N THR A 76 -4.84 6.42 0.96
CA THR A 76 -4.03 7.64 1.00
C THR A 76 -4.20 8.45 -0.31
N ALA A 77 -3.35 9.44 -0.55
CA ALA A 77 -3.25 10.13 -1.83
C ALA A 77 -2.28 9.41 -2.77
N TYR A 78 -2.61 9.34 -4.07
CA TYR A 78 -1.79 8.64 -5.07
C TYR A 78 -0.31 9.04 -5.05
N THR A 79 -0.01 10.34 -4.91
CA THR A 79 1.37 10.89 -4.89
C THR A 79 1.81 11.48 -3.55
N HIS A 80 1.16 11.11 -2.44
CA HIS A 80 1.40 11.73 -1.13
C HIS A 80 1.18 13.25 -1.10
N ALA A 81 0.21 13.75 -1.88
CA ALA A 81 -0.12 15.17 -1.92
C ALA A 81 -0.72 15.66 -0.59
N ILE A 82 -0.44 16.92 -0.24
CA ILE A 82 -1.06 17.59 0.91
C ILE A 82 -2.48 18.01 0.50
N LEU A 83 -3.43 17.08 0.63
CA LEU A 83 -4.81 17.24 0.13
C LEU A 83 -5.49 18.55 0.53
N PRO A 84 -5.37 19.06 1.79
CA PRO A 84 -6.02 20.32 2.18
C PRO A 84 -5.56 21.56 1.41
N LEU A 85 -4.42 21.49 0.72
CA LEU A 85 -3.88 22.59 -0.09
C LEU A 85 -4.29 22.51 -1.57
N LEU A 86 -4.98 21.44 -1.95
CA LEU A 86 -5.44 21.23 -3.32
C LEU A 86 -6.88 21.71 -3.48
N PRO A 87 -7.26 22.18 -4.69
CA PRO A 87 -8.66 22.23 -5.10
C PRO A 87 -9.34 20.87 -4.90
N LEU A 88 -10.63 20.89 -4.55
CA LEU A 88 -11.39 19.69 -4.18
C LEU A 88 -11.33 18.60 -5.26
N ASP A 89 -11.52 18.98 -6.53
CA ASP A 89 -11.43 18.08 -7.69
C ASP A 89 -10.08 17.37 -7.79
N ARG A 90 -8.99 18.07 -7.43
CA ARG A 90 -7.63 17.51 -7.44
C ARG A 90 -7.37 16.61 -6.24
N ALA A 91 -7.93 16.95 -5.08
CA ALA A 91 -7.88 16.07 -3.91
C ALA A 91 -8.65 14.76 -4.16
N GLU A 92 -9.85 14.85 -4.73
CA GLU A 92 -10.67 13.69 -5.12
C GLU A 92 -9.95 12.82 -6.16
N ALA A 93 -9.34 13.42 -7.18
CA ALA A 93 -8.56 12.69 -8.17
C ALA A 93 -7.38 11.91 -7.55
N GLN A 94 -6.71 12.46 -6.53
CA GLN A 94 -5.63 11.77 -5.82
C GLN A 94 -6.13 10.54 -5.05
N ILE A 95 -7.29 10.64 -4.41
CA ILE A 95 -7.91 9.53 -3.66
C ILE A 95 -8.41 8.45 -4.62
N GLN A 96 -9.09 8.85 -5.69
CA GLN A 96 -9.63 7.94 -6.69
C GLN A 96 -8.51 7.15 -7.38
N ARG A 97 -7.42 7.83 -7.77
CA ARG A 97 -6.28 7.15 -8.41
C ARG A 97 -5.56 6.20 -7.46
N ASP A 98 -5.39 6.57 -6.19
CA ASP A 98 -4.81 5.67 -5.17
C ASP A 98 -5.63 4.39 -5.03
N ARG A 99 -6.96 4.53 -5.01
CA ARG A 99 -7.90 3.41 -4.95
C ARG A 99 -7.76 2.48 -6.16
N GLU A 100 -7.82 3.03 -7.38
CA GLU A 100 -7.75 2.25 -8.62
C GLU A 100 -6.46 1.43 -8.71
N VAL A 101 -5.33 2.04 -8.34
CA VAL A 101 -4.03 1.35 -8.34
C VAL A 101 -4.01 0.21 -7.33
N LYS A 102 -4.56 0.42 -6.13
CA LYS A 102 -4.64 -0.62 -5.09
C LYS A 102 -5.56 -1.76 -5.50
N GLU A 103 -6.73 -1.46 -6.03
CA GLU A 103 -7.65 -2.47 -6.57
C GLU A 103 -6.99 -3.28 -7.68
N SER A 104 -6.27 -2.62 -8.59
CA SER A 104 -5.61 -3.28 -9.72
C SER A 104 -4.39 -4.12 -9.34
N LEU A 105 -3.54 -3.66 -8.42
CA LEU A 105 -2.26 -4.31 -8.10
C LEU A 105 -2.35 -5.30 -6.94
N LEU A 106 -3.27 -5.07 -6.01
CA LEU A 106 -3.37 -5.86 -4.77
C LEU A 106 -4.64 -6.71 -4.71
N GLU A 107 -5.53 -6.62 -5.70
CA GLU A 107 -6.77 -7.40 -5.78
C GLU A 107 -7.67 -7.22 -4.54
N VAL A 108 -7.64 -6.01 -3.96
CA VAL A 108 -8.38 -5.62 -2.75
C VAL A 108 -9.39 -4.53 -3.01
N SER A 109 -10.48 -4.50 -2.25
CA SER A 109 -11.49 -3.43 -2.33
C SER A 109 -11.59 -2.65 -1.01
N PRO A 110 -11.88 -1.33 -1.06
CA PRO A 110 -12.17 -0.54 0.12
C PRO A 110 -13.35 -1.05 0.94
N ARG A 111 -13.18 -1.01 2.25
CA ARG A 111 -14.22 -1.11 3.27
C ARG A 111 -14.40 0.24 3.96
N THR A 112 -15.52 0.38 4.66
CA THR A 112 -15.86 1.54 5.49
C THR A 112 -14.69 1.90 6.42
N GLY A 113 -14.34 3.19 6.48
CA GLY A 113 -13.22 3.69 7.30
C GLY A 113 -11.84 3.70 6.63
N GLY A 114 -11.78 3.56 5.29
CA GLY A 114 -10.52 3.69 4.53
C GLY A 114 -9.62 2.45 4.57
N ARG A 115 -10.16 1.31 4.99
CA ARG A 115 -9.48 0.01 5.01
C ARG A 115 -9.69 -0.71 3.69
N PHE A 116 -8.83 -1.65 3.32
CA PHE A 116 -8.98 -2.51 2.16
C PHE A 116 -8.78 -3.97 2.58
N SER A 117 -9.53 -4.88 1.96
CA SER A 117 -9.38 -6.33 2.17
C SER A 117 -9.37 -7.06 0.84
N ALA A 118 -8.86 -8.30 0.83
CA ALA A 118 -9.02 -9.22 -0.30
C ALA A 118 -10.43 -9.11 -0.91
N SER A 119 -10.49 -8.88 -2.22
CA SER A 119 -11.75 -8.89 -2.95
C SER A 119 -12.28 -10.32 -2.96
N SER A 120 -13.51 -10.53 -2.47
CA SER A 120 -14.15 -11.84 -2.56
C SER A 120 -14.58 -12.04 -4.02
N THR A 121 -13.74 -12.63 -4.84
CA THR A 121 -14.24 -13.25 -6.08
C THR A 121 -15.07 -14.46 -5.66
N SER A 122 -16.38 -14.28 -5.60
CA SER A 122 -17.31 -15.40 -5.56
C SER A 122 -17.12 -16.20 -6.85
N SER A 123 -16.36 -17.28 -6.77
CA SER A 123 -16.28 -18.31 -7.80
C SER A 123 -17.65 -18.97 -7.90
N THR A 124 -18.47 -18.50 -8.83
CA THR A 124 -19.69 -19.20 -9.23
C THR A 124 -19.26 -20.38 -10.10
N THR A 125 -19.09 -21.55 -9.49
CA THR A 125 -19.17 -22.86 -10.17
C THR A 125 -20.62 -23.27 -10.37
#